data_AF-A0A945UAJ3-F1
#
_entry.id   AF-A0A945UAJ3-F1
#
_cell.length_a   1.000
_cell.length_b   1.000
_cell.length_c   1.000
_cell.angle_alpha   90.00
_cell.angle_beta   90.00
_cell.angle_gamma   90.00
#
_symmetry.space_group_name_H-M   'P 1'
#
loop_
_entity.id
_entity.type
_entity.pdbx_description
1 polymer ?
#
loop_
_entity_poly.entity_id
_entity_poly.type
_entity_poly.pdbx_seq_one_letter_code
_entity_poly.pdbx_strand_id
1 'polypeptide(L)'
;MDYSGNKTSAGQERILAETESIIRMHLSKDGKTLDLTAVYLKEYGAKDIARMEFLRPLTNLAFGTNLCGAKGAKYLAQSEVLVNLTSLNLFYNRIGNEGVKYLAVSDNLLSLQNLVITDNEITDEGAITLAKFLPLFTNLVRLDLRLNRIKDDGKDALREAQKMSSVKHLLLDKVEGFQVKS
;
A
#
# COMPACT_ATOMS: atom_id res chain seq x y z
N MET A 1 4.93 -2.62 -45.02
CA MET A 1 3.65 -2.35 -44.35
C MET A 1 3.75 -2.91 -42.95
N ASP A 2 3.85 -2.02 -41.98
CA ASP A 2 4.03 -2.33 -40.56
C ASP A 2 2.66 -2.72 -39.95
N TYR A 3 2.60 -3.88 -39.31
CA TYR A 3 1.41 -4.47 -38.68
C TYR A 3 1.52 -4.41 -37.15
N SER A 4 1.97 -3.28 -36.59
CA SER A 4 2.15 -3.10 -35.14
C SER A 4 1.10 -2.22 -34.44
N GLY A 5 0.12 -1.64 -35.16
CA GLY A 5 -0.91 -0.79 -34.55
C GLY A 5 -2.32 -1.35 -34.71
N ASN A 6 -2.89 -1.96 -33.66
CA ASN A 6 -4.34 -1.91 -33.31
C ASN A 6 -4.83 -2.96 -32.30
N LYS A 7 -4.00 -3.93 -31.86
CA LYS A 7 -4.46 -4.90 -30.84
C LYS A 7 -4.22 -4.48 -29.39
N THR A 8 -3.41 -3.45 -29.15
CA THR A 8 -2.98 -3.04 -27.80
C THR A 8 -3.86 -1.94 -27.18
N SER A 9 -4.32 -0.95 -27.95
CA SER A 9 -5.14 0.17 -27.44
C SER A 9 -6.55 -0.28 -27.03
N ALA A 10 -7.27 -0.99 -27.89
CA ALA A 10 -8.63 -1.45 -27.61
C ALA A 10 -8.69 -2.45 -26.44
N GLY A 11 -7.66 -3.29 -26.27
CA GLY A 11 -7.55 -4.21 -25.14
C GLY A 11 -7.26 -3.48 -23.81
N GLN A 12 -6.42 -2.45 -23.85
CA GLN A 12 -6.11 -1.63 -22.67
C GLN A 12 -7.29 -0.73 -22.26
N GLU A 13 -7.99 -0.13 -23.21
CA GLU A 13 -9.19 0.68 -22.94
C GLU A 13 -10.32 -0.16 -22.34
N ARG A 14 -10.50 -1.40 -22.80
CA ARG A 14 -11.49 -2.33 -22.23
C ARG A 14 -11.16 -2.71 -20.78
N ILE A 15 -9.89 -3.02 -20.49
CA ILE A 15 -9.45 -3.34 -19.13
C ILE A 15 -9.59 -2.12 -18.20
N LEU A 16 -9.31 -0.92 -18.71
CA LEU A 16 -9.49 0.33 -17.96
C LEU A 16 -10.97 0.56 -17.63
N ALA A 17 -11.88 0.35 -18.58
CA ALA A 17 -13.32 0.50 -18.37
C ALA A 17 -13.87 -0.53 -17.36
N GLU A 18 -13.37 -1.77 -17.41
CA GLU A 18 -13.71 -2.81 -16.42
C GLU A 18 -13.20 -2.43 -15.02
N THR A 19 -11.97 -1.93 -14.91
CA THR A 19 -11.38 -1.48 -13.65
C THR A 19 -12.12 -0.27 -13.07
N GLU A 20 -12.47 0.71 -13.91
CA GLU A 20 -13.24 1.88 -13.49
C GLU A 20 -14.62 1.50 -12.96
N SER A 21 -15.31 0.56 -13.63
CA SER A 21 -16.60 0.05 -13.16
C SER A 21 -16.49 -0.57 -11.75
N ILE A 22 -15.47 -1.41 -11.53
CA ILE A 22 -15.18 -1.98 -10.22
C ILE A 22 -14.93 -0.87 -9.19
N ILE A 23 -14.09 0.11 -9.51
CA ILE A 23 -13.79 1.24 -8.62
C ILE A 23 -15.07 1.99 -8.24
N ARG A 24 -15.94 2.30 -9.21
CA ARG A 24 -17.19 3.03 -8.96
C ARG A 24 -18.16 2.25 -8.07
N MET A 25 -18.19 0.92 -8.16
CA MET A 25 -19.01 0.08 -7.29
C MET A 25 -18.51 0.05 -5.83
N HIS A 26 -17.21 0.27 -5.61
CA HIS A 26 -16.57 0.16 -4.30
C HIS A 26 -16.20 1.52 -3.68
N LEU A 27 -16.40 2.61 -4.40
CA LEU A 27 -16.18 3.97 -3.91
C LEU A 27 -17.37 4.39 -3.03
N SER A 28 -17.07 4.88 -1.83
CA SER A 28 -18.08 5.43 -0.93
C SER A 28 -18.81 6.62 -1.57
N LYS A 29 -20.04 6.88 -1.11
CA LYS A 29 -20.88 7.96 -1.65
C LYS A 29 -20.24 9.36 -1.58
N ASP A 30 -19.37 9.59 -0.60
CA ASP A 30 -18.63 10.84 -0.42
C ASP A 30 -17.29 10.88 -1.20
N GLY A 31 -16.93 9.80 -1.91
CA GLY A 31 -15.70 9.69 -2.68
C GLY A 31 -14.43 9.58 -1.84
N LYS A 32 -14.53 9.36 -0.52
CA LYS A 32 -13.40 9.39 0.41
C LYS A 32 -12.79 8.02 0.70
N THR A 33 -13.57 6.96 0.58
CA THR A 33 -13.16 5.59 0.88
C THR A 33 -13.35 4.68 -0.32
N LEU A 34 -12.30 3.93 -0.65
CA LEU A 34 -12.31 2.93 -1.71
C LEU A 34 -11.81 1.62 -1.13
N ASP A 35 -12.72 0.64 -1.02
CA ASP A 35 -12.39 -0.71 -0.55
C ASP A 35 -12.41 -1.70 -1.70
N LEU A 36 -11.21 -2.06 -2.14
CA LEU A 36 -10.96 -3.03 -3.19
C LEU A 36 -10.29 -4.27 -2.59
N THR A 37 -10.61 -4.64 -1.37
CA THR A 37 -10.04 -5.85 -0.78
C THR A 37 -10.50 -7.09 -1.54
N ALA A 38 -9.55 -7.94 -1.93
CA ALA A 38 -9.80 -9.22 -2.59
C ALA A 38 -10.56 -9.14 -3.94
N VAL A 39 -10.41 -8.05 -4.69
CA VAL A 39 -11.00 -7.91 -6.05
C VAL A 39 -10.08 -8.41 -7.18
N TYR A 40 -8.86 -8.88 -6.84
CA TYR A 40 -7.89 -9.49 -7.76
C TYR A 40 -7.43 -8.56 -8.91
N LEU A 41 -7.25 -7.28 -8.62
CA LEU A 41 -6.85 -6.26 -9.60
C LEU A 41 -5.35 -6.25 -9.96
N LYS A 42 -4.51 -6.93 -9.16
CA LYS A 42 -3.05 -7.04 -9.37
C LYS A 42 -2.37 -5.67 -9.51
N GLU A 43 -1.22 -5.63 -10.20
CA GLU A 43 -0.48 -4.40 -10.42
C GLU A 43 -1.17 -3.44 -11.40
N TYR A 44 -2.01 -3.95 -12.31
CA TYR A 44 -2.69 -3.15 -13.32
C TYR A 44 -3.78 -2.28 -12.71
N GLY A 45 -4.62 -2.81 -11.81
CA GLY A 45 -5.59 -1.95 -11.14
C GLY A 45 -4.94 -0.94 -10.21
N ALA A 46 -3.81 -1.27 -9.55
CA ALA A 46 -3.03 -0.29 -8.81
C ALA A 46 -2.50 0.85 -9.71
N LYS A 47 -2.06 0.51 -10.93
CA LYS A 47 -1.64 1.49 -11.94
C LYS A 47 -2.78 2.41 -12.37
N ASP A 48 -3.97 1.85 -12.56
CA ASP A 48 -5.14 2.59 -13.02
C ASP A 48 -5.67 3.52 -11.91
N ILE A 49 -5.81 3.01 -10.68
CA ILE A 49 -6.18 3.80 -9.48
C ILE A 49 -5.22 4.98 -9.29
N ALA A 50 -3.92 4.77 -9.47
CA ALA A 50 -2.91 5.80 -9.30
C ALA A 50 -3.03 6.99 -10.27
N ARG A 51 -3.89 6.91 -11.29
CA ARG A 51 -4.02 7.90 -12.38
C ARG A 51 -5.44 8.44 -12.58
N MET A 52 -6.44 7.86 -11.92
CA MET A 52 -7.84 8.27 -12.08
C MET A 52 -8.13 9.53 -11.28
N GLU A 53 -8.14 10.69 -11.93
CA GLU A 53 -8.29 12.01 -11.29
C GLU A 53 -9.52 12.15 -10.37
N PHE A 54 -10.62 11.45 -10.65
CA PHE A 54 -11.80 11.49 -9.79
C PHE A 54 -11.56 10.86 -8.40
N LEU A 55 -10.45 10.13 -8.21
CA LEU A 55 -10.00 9.58 -6.92
C LEU A 55 -9.12 10.55 -6.13
N ARG A 56 -8.81 11.75 -6.65
CA ARG A 56 -8.04 12.77 -5.92
C ARG A 56 -8.60 13.11 -4.53
N PRO A 57 -9.92 13.11 -4.29
CA PRO A 57 -10.48 13.35 -2.95
C PRO A 57 -10.24 12.21 -1.94
N LEU A 58 -9.75 11.04 -2.37
CA LEU A 58 -9.67 9.83 -1.57
C LEU A 58 -8.75 10.01 -0.35
N THR A 59 -9.24 9.60 0.82
CA THR A 59 -8.48 9.61 2.08
C THR A 59 -8.18 8.21 2.58
N ASN A 60 -8.95 7.20 2.15
CA ASN A 60 -8.84 5.83 2.61
C ASN A 60 -8.82 4.87 1.42
N LEU A 61 -7.72 4.13 1.26
CA LEU A 61 -7.59 3.06 0.27
C LEU A 61 -7.33 1.73 0.96
N ALA A 62 -8.28 0.80 0.84
CA ALA A 62 -8.06 -0.61 1.15
C ALA A 62 -7.85 -1.37 -0.16
N PHE A 63 -6.65 -1.90 -0.35
CA PHE A 63 -6.24 -2.64 -1.55
C PHE A 63 -5.62 -3.98 -1.18
N GLY A 64 -6.07 -4.58 -0.07
CA GLY A 64 -5.54 -5.85 0.43
C GLY A 64 -5.91 -7.04 -0.46
N THR A 65 -5.10 -8.09 -0.44
CA THR A 65 -5.38 -9.34 -1.19
C THR A 65 -5.57 -9.13 -2.70
N ASN A 66 -4.75 -8.27 -3.32
CA ASN A 66 -4.81 -8.02 -4.76
C ASN A 66 -3.64 -8.59 -5.56
N LEU A 67 -2.61 -9.12 -4.91
CA LEU A 67 -1.36 -9.57 -5.55
C LEU A 67 -0.69 -8.45 -6.38
N CYS A 68 -0.71 -7.22 -5.88
CA CYS A 68 -0.19 -6.07 -6.64
C CYS A 68 1.35 -6.08 -6.76
N GLY A 69 2.04 -6.77 -5.86
CA GLY A 69 3.49 -6.89 -5.85
C GLY A 69 4.22 -5.56 -5.72
N ALA A 70 5.54 -5.59 -5.90
CA ALA A 70 6.37 -4.38 -5.83
C ALA A 70 5.97 -3.32 -6.89
N LYS A 71 5.51 -3.75 -8.08
CA LYS A 71 5.06 -2.84 -9.15
C LYS A 71 3.78 -2.09 -8.78
N GLY A 72 2.80 -2.77 -8.19
CA GLY A 72 1.59 -2.12 -7.70
C GLY A 72 1.89 -1.13 -6.59
N ALA A 73 2.72 -1.51 -5.61
CA ALA A 73 3.18 -0.60 -4.56
C ALA A 73 3.88 0.63 -5.12
N LYS A 74 4.73 0.46 -6.15
CA LYS A 74 5.36 1.59 -6.87
C LYS A 74 4.33 2.55 -7.45
N TYR A 75 3.32 2.05 -8.16
CA TYR A 75 2.31 2.90 -8.77
C TYR A 75 1.54 3.72 -7.74
N LEU A 76 1.14 3.09 -6.63
CA LEU A 76 0.45 3.80 -5.54
C LEU A 76 1.36 4.83 -4.86
N ALA A 77 2.62 4.46 -4.59
CA ALA A 77 3.61 5.35 -3.98
C ALA A 77 3.94 6.58 -4.85
N GLN A 78 3.90 6.43 -6.18
CA GLN A 78 4.22 7.51 -7.12
C GLN A 78 2.98 8.25 -7.64
N SER A 79 1.81 8.00 -7.07
CA SER A 79 0.57 8.62 -7.56
C SER A 79 0.48 10.09 -7.19
N GLU A 80 0.35 10.95 -8.19
CA GLU A 80 0.03 12.38 -8.03
C GLU A 80 -1.47 12.63 -7.77
N VAL A 81 -2.28 11.57 -7.83
CA VAL A 81 -3.73 11.58 -7.55
C VAL A 81 -3.98 11.29 -6.07
N LEU A 82 -3.34 10.27 -5.50
CA LEU A 82 -3.60 9.74 -4.15
C LEU A 82 -2.93 10.55 -3.01
N VAL A 83 -2.62 11.82 -3.26
CA VAL A 83 -1.85 12.70 -2.34
C VAL A 83 -2.57 13.03 -1.02
N ASN A 84 -3.88 12.79 -0.96
CA ASN A 84 -4.73 13.05 0.22
C ASN A 84 -4.94 11.81 1.10
N LEU A 85 -4.28 10.68 0.80
CA LEU A 85 -4.43 9.47 1.60
C LEU A 85 -3.94 9.69 3.03
N THR A 86 -4.82 9.35 3.97
CA THR A 86 -4.53 9.27 5.41
C THR A 86 -4.47 7.81 5.89
N SER A 87 -5.08 6.89 5.14
CA SER A 87 -5.02 5.46 5.42
C SER A 87 -4.77 4.66 4.15
N LEU A 88 -3.74 3.82 4.17
CA LEU A 88 -3.41 2.89 3.11
C LEU A 88 -3.27 1.48 3.68
N ASN A 89 -4.07 0.55 3.17
CA ASN A 89 -4.01 -0.86 3.53
C ASN A 89 -3.67 -1.74 2.32
N LEU A 90 -2.48 -2.36 2.38
CA LEU A 90 -1.93 -3.26 1.37
C LEU A 90 -1.71 -4.66 1.91
N PHE A 91 -2.45 -5.10 2.94
CA PHE A 91 -2.23 -6.44 3.51
C PHE A 91 -2.29 -7.54 2.43
N TYR A 92 -1.42 -8.55 2.51
CA TYR A 92 -1.43 -9.70 1.59
C TYR A 92 -1.29 -9.32 0.11
N ASN A 93 -0.25 -8.55 -0.25
CA ASN A 93 0.01 -8.14 -1.65
C ASN A 93 1.36 -8.57 -2.21
N ARG A 94 2.21 -9.24 -1.42
CA ARG A 94 3.56 -9.67 -1.82
C ARG A 94 4.43 -8.50 -2.31
N ILE A 95 4.33 -7.34 -1.67
CA ILE A 95 5.08 -6.15 -2.12
C ILE A 95 6.60 -6.31 -1.93
N GLY A 96 7.03 -7.13 -0.97
CA GLY A 96 8.45 -7.41 -0.67
C GLY A 96 9.25 -6.19 -0.26
N ASN A 97 10.57 -6.36 -0.11
CA ASN A 97 11.49 -5.27 0.23
C ASN A 97 11.46 -4.14 -0.82
N GLU A 98 11.39 -4.49 -2.11
CA GLU A 98 11.34 -3.52 -3.21
C GLU A 98 10.08 -2.65 -3.18
N GLY A 99 8.91 -3.23 -2.90
CA GLY A 99 7.68 -2.46 -2.74
C GLY A 99 7.74 -1.52 -1.53
N VAL A 100 8.30 -1.97 -0.42
CA VAL A 100 8.53 -1.12 0.76
C VAL A 100 9.46 0.04 0.45
N LYS A 101 10.52 -0.17 -0.35
CA LYS A 101 11.42 0.91 -0.77
C LYS A 101 10.67 2.03 -1.48
N TYR A 102 9.73 1.71 -2.38
CA TYR A 102 8.91 2.72 -3.04
C TYR A 102 8.00 3.46 -2.08
N LEU A 103 7.36 2.75 -1.15
CA LEU A 103 6.52 3.37 -0.13
C LEU A 103 7.34 4.30 0.78
N ALA A 104 8.53 3.86 1.22
CA ALA A 104 9.38 4.58 2.17
C ALA A 104 9.91 5.91 1.63
N VAL A 105 10.16 6.01 0.32
CA VAL A 105 10.70 7.23 -0.32
C VAL A 105 9.62 8.07 -1.02
N SER A 106 8.35 7.81 -0.75
CA SER A 106 7.25 8.52 -1.40
C SER A 106 6.95 9.86 -0.73
N ASP A 107 7.10 10.95 -1.49
CA ASP A 107 6.65 12.28 -1.08
C ASP A 107 5.11 12.42 -1.08
N ASN A 108 4.42 11.56 -1.84
CA ASN A 108 2.96 11.60 -1.99
C ASN A 108 2.20 10.93 -0.83
N LEU A 109 2.90 10.16 0.01
CA LEU A 109 2.31 9.40 1.12
C LEU A 109 2.59 10.03 2.51
N LEU A 110 3.17 11.24 2.56
CA LEU A 110 3.52 11.92 3.82
C LEU A 110 2.29 12.33 4.66
N SER A 111 1.10 12.36 4.06
CA SER A 111 -0.19 12.60 4.73
C SER A 111 -0.72 11.37 5.49
N LEU A 112 -0.10 10.19 5.32
CA LEU A 112 -0.57 8.96 5.95
C LEU A 112 -0.52 9.05 7.48
N GLN A 113 -1.61 8.62 8.10
CA GLN A 113 -1.76 8.41 9.53
C GLN A 113 -1.79 6.92 9.88
N ASN A 114 -2.19 6.08 8.93
CA ASN A 114 -2.28 4.64 9.08
C ASN A 114 -1.72 3.92 7.83
N LEU A 115 -0.68 3.10 8.04
CA LEU A 115 -0.12 2.24 7.01
C LEU A 115 -0.18 0.78 7.46
N VAL A 116 -0.89 -0.04 6.68
CA VAL A 116 -1.00 -1.49 6.91
C VAL A 116 -0.33 -2.22 5.75
N ILE A 117 0.80 -2.86 6.04
CA ILE A 117 1.60 -3.67 5.11
C ILE A 117 1.88 -5.05 5.72
N THR A 118 0.93 -5.55 6.49
CA THR A 118 0.90 -6.89 7.07
C THR A 118 0.97 -7.97 5.98
N ASP A 119 1.69 -9.06 6.24
CA ASP A 119 1.80 -10.23 5.36
C ASP A 119 2.20 -9.89 3.91
N ASN A 120 3.39 -9.33 3.74
CA ASN A 120 3.86 -8.80 2.46
C ASN A 120 5.26 -9.28 2.08
N GLU A 121 5.74 -10.35 2.73
CA GLU A 121 7.06 -10.94 2.50
C GLU A 121 8.23 -9.97 2.76
N ILE A 122 8.01 -8.96 3.64
CA ILE A 122 9.03 -8.00 4.05
C ILE A 122 10.02 -8.68 4.99
N THR A 123 11.31 -8.46 4.78
CA THR A 123 12.41 -9.00 5.61
C THR A 123 13.11 -7.88 6.38
N ASP A 124 14.18 -8.21 7.10
CA ASP A 124 15.00 -7.21 7.80
C ASP A 124 15.51 -6.10 6.87
N GLU A 125 15.89 -6.42 5.63
CA GLU A 125 16.33 -5.42 4.65
C GLU A 125 15.25 -4.37 4.36
N GLY A 126 14.01 -4.82 4.13
CA GLY A 126 12.88 -3.92 3.90
C GLY A 126 12.52 -3.12 5.15
N ALA A 127 12.55 -3.76 6.32
CA ALA A 127 12.31 -3.10 7.60
C ALA A 127 13.35 -2.00 7.91
N ILE A 128 14.64 -2.30 7.71
CA ILE A 128 15.74 -1.35 7.87
C ILE A 128 15.61 -0.20 6.86
N THR A 129 15.22 -0.49 5.62
CA THR A 129 14.95 0.55 4.62
C THR A 129 13.83 1.46 5.08
N LEU A 130 12.70 0.92 5.52
CA LEU A 130 11.59 1.72 6.04
C LEU A 130 12.00 2.53 7.27
N ALA A 131 12.77 1.94 8.19
CA ALA A 131 13.26 2.61 9.40
C ALA A 131 14.05 3.89 9.08
N LYS A 132 14.88 3.88 8.02
CA LYS A 132 15.65 5.06 7.59
C LYS A 132 14.78 6.26 7.21
N PHE A 133 13.59 6.02 6.66
CA PHE A 133 12.69 7.07 6.18
C PHE A 133 11.49 7.29 7.11
N LEU A 134 11.27 6.44 8.12
CA LEU A 134 10.14 6.52 9.03
C LEU A 134 9.97 7.91 9.68
N PRO A 135 11.04 8.64 10.08
CA PRO A 135 10.91 9.99 10.62
C PRO A 135 10.31 11.03 9.65
N LEU A 136 10.35 10.80 8.34
CA LEU A 136 9.75 11.69 7.34
C LEU A 136 8.22 11.63 7.36
N PHE A 137 7.65 10.50 7.80
CA PHE A 137 6.21 10.32 7.95
C PHE A 137 5.72 10.99 9.24
N THR A 138 5.74 12.32 9.26
CA THR A 138 5.43 13.14 10.44
C THR A 138 3.98 13.03 10.92
N ASN A 139 3.08 12.51 10.08
CA ASN A 139 1.68 12.27 10.43
C ASN A 139 1.35 10.80 10.77
N LEU A 140 2.27 9.86 10.55
CA LEU A 140 2.00 8.43 10.65
C LEU A 140 1.89 7.98 12.11
N VAL A 141 0.67 7.74 12.57
CA VAL A 141 0.38 7.29 13.94
C VAL A 141 0.49 5.78 14.08
N ARG A 142 0.08 5.03 13.06
CA ARG A 142 0.01 3.57 13.07
C ARG A 142 0.75 2.95 11.89
N LEU A 143 1.65 2.01 12.20
CA LEU A 143 2.36 1.18 11.24
C LEU A 143 2.20 -0.30 11.60
N ASP A 144 1.54 -1.06 10.73
CA ASP A 144 1.30 -2.48 10.91
C ASP A 144 2.11 -3.32 9.92
N LEU A 145 3.10 -4.03 10.44
CA LEU A 145 4.07 -4.87 9.73
C LEU A 145 3.99 -6.33 10.16
N ARG A 146 2.95 -6.73 10.91
CA ARG A 146 2.79 -8.11 11.40
C ARG A 146 2.78 -9.11 10.24
N LEU A 147 3.03 -10.38 10.55
CA LEU A 147 3.01 -11.47 9.57
C LEU A 147 4.04 -11.34 8.42
N ASN A 148 4.98 -10.40 8.53
CA ASN A 148 6.14 -10.36 7.64
C ASN A 148 7.26 -11.27 8.16
N ARG A 149 8.35 -11.37 7.40
CA ARG A 149 9.53 -12.19 7.70
C ARG A 149 10.63 -11.33 8.37
N ILE A 150 10.23 -10.42 9.24
CA ILE A 150 11.13 -9.49 9.95
C ILE A 150 11.60 -10.15 11.24
N LYS A 151 12.91 -10.25 11.41
CA LYS A 151 13.60 -10.78 12.60
C LYS A 151 14.07 -9.62 13.47
N ASP A 152 14.96 -9.91 14.42
CA ASP A 152 15.32 -8.95 15.46
C ASP A 152 16.03 -7.71 14.91
N ASP A 153 16.98 -7.85 13.98
CA ASP A 153 17.68 -6.71 13.36
C ASP A 153 16.71 -5.69 12.72
N GLY A 154 15.72 -6.17 11.97
CA GLY A 154 14.72 -5.32 11.35
C GLY A 154 13.75 -4.71 12.36
N LYS A 155 13.36 -5.47 13.38
CA LYS A 155 12.49 -4.98 14.46
C LYS A 155 13.17 -3.90 15.28
N ASP A 156 14.44 -4.08 15.61
CA ASP A 156 15.21 -3.13 16.41
C ASP A 156 15.44 -1.84 15.63
N ALA A 157 15.78 -1.91 14.34
CA ALA A 157 15.84 -0.74 13.48
C ALA A 157 14.53 0.07 13.47
N LEU A 158 13.38 -0.61 13.35
CA LEU A 158 12.07 0.04 13.37
C LEU A 158 11.73 0.65 14.73
N ARG A 159 12.11 0.00 15.84
CA ARG A 159 11.92 0.53 17.21
C ARG A 159 12.79 1.74 17.48
N GLU A 160 14.04 1.74 17.02
CA GLU A 160 14.90 2.92 17.14
C GLU A 160 14.36 4.08 16.30
N ALA A 161 13.92 3.83 15.06
CA ALA A 161 13.29 4.83 14.23
C ALA A 161 11.97 5.35 14.82
N GLN A 162 11.21 4.49 15.52
CA GLN A 162 9.97 4.89 16.20
C GLN A 162 10.20 6.02 17.19
N LYS A 163 11.31 5.99 17.96
CA LYS A 163 11.65 7.01 18.97
C LYS A 163 11.79 8.42 18.38
N MET A 164 12.11 8.50 17.08
CA MET A 164 12.34 9.75 16.34
C MET A 164 11.22 10.07 15.34
N SER A 165 10.08 9.36 15.41
CA SER A 165 8.95 9.54 14.48
C SER A 165 7.64 9.81 15.23
N SER A 166 6.55 10.00 14.47
CA SER A 166 5.21 10.21 15.00
C SER A 166 4.45 8.91 15.35
N VAL A 167 5.06 7.75 15.07
CA VAL A 167 4.43 6.43 15.19
C VAL A 167 4.20 6.06 16.66
N LYS A 168 2.93 5.99 17.05
CA LYS A 168 2.50 5.55 18.39
C LYS A 168 2.23 4.06 18.43
N HIS A 169 1.78 3.48 17.33
CA HIS A 169 1.37 2.09 17.22
C HIS A 169 2.20 1.37 16.17
N LEU A 170 3.38 0.87 16.58
CA LEU A 170 4.23 0.01 15.78
C LEU A 170 3.90 -1.46 16.08
N LEU A 171 3.35 -2.19 15.11
CA LEU A 171 2.95 -3.58 15.27
C LEU A 171 3.83 -4.49 14.43
N LEU A 172 4.64 -5.31 15.10
CA LEU A 172 5.65 -6.19 14.47
C LEU A 172 5.32 -7.67 14.64
N ASP A 173 4.73 -8.04 15.78
CA ASP A 173 4.45 -9.41 16.15
C ASP A 173 2.95 -9.70 16.13
N LYS A 174 2.58 -10.96 15.86
CA LYS A 174 1.22 -11.42 16.14
C LYS A 174 0.93 -11.09 17.61
N VAL A 175 -0.19 -10.44 17.89
CA VAL A 175 -0.67 -10.39 19.27
C VAL A 175 -0.92 -11.85 19.62
N GLU A 176 -0.15 -12.41 20.56
CA GLU A 176 -0.49 -13.69 21.14
C GLU A 176 -1.92 -13.55 21.66
N GLY A 177 -2.85 -14.23 21.00
CA GLY A 177 -4.25 -14.24 21.43
C GLY A 177 -4.28 -14.71 22.88
N PHE A 178 -5.21 -14.15 23.67
CA PHE A 178 -5.56 -14.65 25.00
C PHE A 178 -5.46 -16.18 25.01
N GLN A 179 -4.49 -16.72 25.73
CA GLN A 179 -4.51 -18.14 26.04
C GLN A 179 -5.72 -18.37 26.94
N VAL A 180 -6.80 -18.89 26.37
CA VAL A 180 -7.85 -19.52 27.16
C VAL A 180 -7.20 -20.76 27.74
N LYS A 181 -6.80 -20.68 29.01
CA LYS A 181 -6.38 -21.86 29.76
C LYS A 181 -7.55 -22.83 29.73
N SER A 182 -7.36 -23.95 29.03
CA SER A 182 -8.21 -25.14 29.13
C SER A 182 -8.20 -25.68 30.56
#